data_AF-A0A093ZVL7-F1
#
_entry.id   AF-A0A093ZVL7-F1
#
_cell.length_a   1.000
_cell.length_b   1.000
_cell.length_c   1.000
_cell.angle_alpha   90.00
_cell.angle_beta   90.00
_cell.angle_gamma   90.00
#
_symmetry.space_group_name_H-M   'P 1'
#
loop_
_entity.id
_entity.type
_entity.pdbx_description
1 polymer ?
#
loop_
_entity_poly.entity_id
_entity_poly.type
_entity_poly.pdbx_seq_one_letter_code
_entity_poly.pdbx_strand_id
1 'polypeptide(L)'
;MRSKVLATASLFVLALGNSVYWPPAYNNVTSDVEILSDPNNIDGFKMNASAMVGGSFDFWYFDVVSESTDAVVNIVFFNTGDFYYQLGNGQPLAVQLTGKYANGTEFFIQTFATEGAIIMNDDCGVSADFKGSGASFVGTNLKKPNVTYTITYDGSVGGRAPAHFPCDARDVVGANQNLLPYLFWANAVPDAEAVVDLTIGSASLQIHDGIGYHDKNWGQKSVITSPKYWDWGHARVGPYAIVWYDLLDYNDIEHAYAYVSKDGEEPFVSCGGNTVKVRQWGPANMTYTYPPTNKLGLLANNGLLVDYELPSGEKLFFNVTTTAIIKTEEGNVYSRGVGDVVGGVVGGTSYSVRARVTIGSPLVSYIDACRGLGTLNGQLKSDLRVIRLRDWVISYSRNTTAQPQESD
;
A
#
# COMPACT_ATOMS: atom_id res chain seq x y z
N MET A 1 1.77 4.45 69.39
CA MET A 1 0.83 4.49 68.23
C MET A 1 1.22 3.38 67.27
N ARG A 2 0.28 2.75 66.55
CA ARG A 2 0.59 1.81 65.45
C ARG A 2 0.31 2.51 64.12
N SER A 3 1.32 2.67 63.28
CA SER A 3 1.11 3.11 61.89
C SER A 3 0.55 1.95 61.06
N LYS A 4 -0.42 2.23 60.18
CA LYS A 4 -0.83 1.31 59.12
C LYS A 4 -0.26 1.83 57.81
N VAL A 5 0.66 1.07 57.20
CA VAL A 5 1.02 1.27 55.79
C VAL A 5 -0.13 0.71 54.95
N LEU A 6 -0.74 1.53 54.11
CA LEU A 6 -1.76 1.11 53.16
C LEU A 6 -1.07 0.83 51.82
N ALA A 7 -1.01 -0.44 51.42
CA ALA A 7 -0.48 -0.80 50.11
C ALA A 7 -1.59 -0.64 49.05
N THR A 8 -1.51 0.41 48.26
CA THR A 8 -2.36 0.58 47.06
C THR A 8 -1.88 -0.37 45.97
N ALA A 9 -2.57 -1.50 45.81
CA ALA A 9 -2.36 -2.37 44.66
C ALA A 9 -3.00 -1.75 43.41
N SER A 10 -2.19 -1.18 42.52
CA SER A 10 -2.64 -0.75 41.20
C SER A 10 -3.03 -1.96 40.37
N LEU A 11 -4.32 -2.11 40.07
CA LEU A 11 -4.75 -3.03 39.02
C LEU A 11 -4.28 -2.47 37.68
N PHE A 12 -3.31 -3.12 37.06
CA PHE A 12 -3.13 -3.01 35.61
C PHE A 12 -4.34 -3.65 34.94
N VAL A 13 -5.27 -2.82 34.47
CA VAL A 13 -6.23 -3.24 33.46
C VAL A 13 -5.45 -3.40 32.17
N LEU A 14 -5.16 -4.65 31.80
CA LEU A 14 -4.71 -4.95 30.44
C LEU A 14 -5.83 -4.52 29.49
N ALA A 15 -5.51 -3.65 28.54
CA ALA A 15 -6.43 -3.36 27.44
C ALA A 15 -6.64 -4.67 26.66
N LEU A 16 -7.91 -5.08 26.51
CA LEU A 16 -8.23 -6.20 25.65
C LEU A 16 -8.05 -5.75 24.20
N GLY A 17 -7.14 -6.42 23.49
CA GLY A 17 -6.93 -6.19 22.06
C GLY A 17 -8.22 -6.37 21.27
N ASN A 18 -8.43 -5.52 20.27
CA ASN A 18 -9.55 -5.66 19.35
C ASN A 18 -9.26 -6.82 18.40
N SER A 19 -10.23 -7.71 18.19
CA SER A 19 -10.09 -8.85 17.28
C SER A 19 -11.35 -9.05 16.44
N VAL A 20 -11.19 -9.37 15.16
CA VAL A 20 -12.27 -9.74 14.25
C VAL A 20 -11.97 -11.07 13.57
N TYR A 21 -13.03 -11.83 13.26
CA TYR A 21 -12.98 -12.96 12.34
C TYR A 21 -13.87 -12.67 11.14
N TRP A 22 -13.29 -12.76 9.94
CA TRP A 22 -13.99 -12.65 8.68
C TRP A 22 -14.19 -14.06 8.09
N PRO A 23 -15.43 -14.55 7.92
CA PRO A 23 -15.67 -15.84 7.27
C PRO A 23 -15.29 -15.82 5.76
N PRO A 24 -14.98 -16.99 5.16
CA PRO A 24 -14.65 -17.18 3.75
C PRO A 24 -15.89 -17.09 2.83
N ALA A 25 -16.74 -16.09 3.05
CA ALA A 25 -17.99 -15.86 2.34
C ALA A 25 -18.28 -14.34 2.34
N TYR A 26 -19.01 -13.86 1.33
CA TYR A 26 -19.46 -12.47 1.30
C TYR A 26 -20.50 -12.20 2.38
N ASN A 27 -20.52 -10.98 2.89
CA ASN A 27 -21.59 -10.50 3.75
C ASN A 27 -22.83 -10.15 2.89
N ASN A 28 -24.03 -10.42 3.43
CA ASN A 28 -25.32 -10.10 2.81
C ASN A 28 -25.82 -8.69 3.17
N VAL A 29 -25.03 -7.93 3.95
CA VAL A 29 -25.29 -6.56 4.37
C VAL A 29 -24.05 -5.73 4.04
N THR A 30 -24.22 -4.44 3.77
CA THR A 30 -23.10 -3.48 3.70
C THR A 30 -22.26 -3.57 4.98
N SER A 31 -20.96 -3.81 4.86
CA SER A 31 -20.06 -3.80 6.01
C SER A 31 -19.91 -2.37 6.54
N ASP A 32 -20.02 -2.17 7.84
CA ASP A 32 -19.61 -0.92 8.48
C ASP A 32 -18.09 -0.75 8.35
N VAL A 33 -17.63 0.50 8.26
CA VAL A 33 -16.21 0.85 8.21
C VAL A 33 -15.87 1.94 9.22
N GLU A 34 -14.63 2.00 9.66
CA GLU A 34 -14.05 3.19 10.29
C GLU A 34 -14.07 4.39 9.30
N ILE A 35 -14.54 5.56 9.74
CA ILE A 35 -14.66 6.78 8.92
C ILE A 35 -13.84 7.95 9.51
N LEU A 36 -13.48 7.87 10.79
CA LEU A 36 -12.79 8.90 11.57
C LEU A 36 -11.57 8.29 12.24
N SER A 37 -10.46 9.05 12.31
CA SER A 37 -9.21 8.49 12.81
C SER A 37 -9.22 8.08 14.29
N ASP A 38 -8.77 6.85 14.54
CA ASP A 38 -8.23 6.40 15.82
C ASP A 38 -6.71 6.20 15.69
N PRO A 39 -5.86 7.02 16.35
CA PRO A 39 -4.41 6.82 16.47
C PRO A 39 -3.96 5.47 17.04
N ASN A 40 -4.87 4.66 17.59
CA ASN A 40 -4.60 3.30 18.06
C ASN A 40 -5.00 2.23 17.03
N ASN A 41 -5.82 2.58 16.02
CA ASN A 41 -6.32 1.65 15.00
C ASN A 41 -5.83 1.96 13.58
N ILE A 42 -4.86 2.87 13.38
CA ILE A 42 -4.27 3.28 12.07
C ILE A 42 -4.25 2.14 11.05
N ASP A 43 -3.60 1.03 11.41
CA ASP A 43 -3.41 -0.15 10.57
C ASP A 43 -4.20 -1.39 11.04
N GLY A 44 -5.03 -1.25 12.07
CA GLY A 44 -5.96 -2.31 12.49
C GLY A 44 -7.05 -2.56 11.44
N PHE A 45 -7.85 -3.60 11.64
CA PHE A 45 -9.02 -3.85 10.79
C PHE A 45 -9.98 -2.66 10.84
N LYS A 46 -10.57 -2.35 9.69
CA LYS A 46 -11.48 -1.23 9.48
C LYS A 46 -12.91 -1.70 9.29
N MET A 47 -13.09 -2.93 8.81
CA MET A 47 -14.36 -3.62 8.67
C MET A 47 -14.61 -4.66 9.78
N ASN A 48 -15.81 -4.61 10.37
CA ASN A 48 -16.25 -5.57 11.39
C ASN A 48 -16.68 -6.94 10.84
N ALA A 49 -16.70 -7.11 9.51
CA ALA A 49 -17.17 -8.32 8.82
C ALA A 49 -16.50 -8.47 7.44
N SER A 50 -16.68 -9.64 6.82
CA SER A 50 -16.34 -9.85 5.40
C SER A 50 -17.03 -8.82 4.49
N ALA A 51 -16.47 -8.60 3.31
CA ALA A 51 -17.00 -7.66 2.33
C ALA A 51 -18.35 -8.09 1.72
N MET A 52 -19.16 -7.11 1.34
CA MET A 52 -20.38 -7.31 0.54
C MET A 52 -20.03 -7.34 -0.96
N VAL A 53 -20.65 -8.23 -1.73
CA VAL A 53 -20.49 -8.34 -3.20
C VAL A 53 -20.57 -6.96 -3.89
N GLY A 54 -19.51 -6.58 -4.61
CA GLY A 54 -19.37 -5.29 -5.33
C GLY A 54 -19.45 -4.03 -4.46
N GLY A 55 -19.41 -4.18 -3.13
CA GLY A 55 -19.56 -3.10 -2.16
C GLY A 55 -18.26 -2.79 -1.45
N SER A 56 -18.16 -3.22 -0.19
CA SER A 56 -17.08 -2.84 0.73
C SER A 56 -15.73 -3.50 0.42
N PHE A 57 -14.65 -2.89 0.93
CA PHE A 57 -13.32 -3.49 0.93
C PHE A 57 -12.49 -3.03 2.14
N ASP A 58 -11.56 -3.87 2.56
CA ASP A 58 -10.55 -3.62 3.59
C ASP A 58 -9.30 -4.45 3.21
N PHE A 59 -8.17 -3.80 2.95
CA PHE A 59 -6.91 -4.50 2.62
C PHE A 59 -5.67 -3.85 3.21
N TRP A 60 -4.62 -4.66 3.34
CA TRP A 60 -3.24 -4.26 3.63
C TRP A 60 -2.41 -4.53 2.38
N TYR A 61 -1.68 -3.53 1.88
CA TYR A 61 -0.78 -3.64 0.75
C TYR A 61 0.65 -3.37 1.21
N PHE A 62 1.60 -4.20 0.79
CA PHE A 62 3.02 -4.09 1.11
C PHE A 62 3.83 -4.23 -0.19
N ASP A 63 4.89 -3.43 -0.38
CA ASP A 63 5.82 -3.66 -1.49
C ASP A 63 7.30 -3.39 -1.16
N VAL A 64 8.17 -3.99 -1.99
CA VAL A 64 9.63 -3.91 -1.94
C VAL A 64 10.18 -3.90 -3.36
N VAL A 65 11.16 -3.02 -3.65
CA VAL A 65 12.01 -3.12 -4.85
C VAL A 65 13.45 -2.84 -4.50
N SER A 66 14.35 -3.51 -5.21
CA SER A 66 15.81 -3.37 -5.10
C SER A 66 16.28 -1.99 -5.56
N GLU A 67 17.23 -1.40 -4.84
CA GLU A 67 17.95 -0.19 -5.24
C GLU A 67 18.91 -0.45 -6.43
N SER A 68 19.41 -1.69 -6.60
CA SER A 68 20.35 -2.06 -7.68
C SER A 68 19.72 -2.75 -8.91
N THR A 69 18.64 -3.54 -8.76
CA THR A 69 18.00 -4.27 -9.89
C THR A 69 16.50 -3.97 -10.07
N ASP A 70 15.91 -4.21 -11.26
CA ASP A 70 14.44 -4.13 -11.48
C ASP A 70 13.64 -5.24 -10.76
N ALA A 71 14.20 -5.85 -9.70
CA ALA A 71 13.53 -6.83 -8.87
C ALA A 71 12.52 -6.14 -7.94
N VAL A 72 11.28 -6.65 -7.95
CA VAL A 72 10.15 -6.10 -7.22
C VAL A 72 9.21 -7.21 -6.74
N VAL A 73 8.68 -7.05 -5.54
CA VAL A 73 7.53 -7.82 -5.05
C VAL A 73 6.56 -6.92 -4.31
N ASN A 74 5.27 -7.23 -4.40
CA ASN A 74 4.25 -6.73 -3.51
C ASN A 74 3.33 -7.88 -3.08
N ILE A 75 2.78 -7.76 -1.88
CA ILE A 75 1.78 -8.67 -1.33
C ILE A 75 0.59 -7.88 -0.80
N VAL A 76 -0.62 -8.40 -1.03
CA VAL A 76 -1.86 -7.72 -0.66
C VAL A 76 -2.80 -8.71 0.01
N PHE A 77 -3.21 -8.39 1.24
CA PHE A 77 -4.15 -9.16 2.05
C PHE A 77 -5.54 -8.53 1.90
N PHE A 78 -6.39 -9.14 1.06
CA PHE A 78 -7.68 -8.60 0.64
C PHE A 78 -8.86 -9.18 1.40
N ASN A 79 -9.75 -8.30 1.87
CA ASN A 79 -11.16 -8.57 2.08
C ASN A 79 -11.97 -7.62 1.19
N THR A 80 -12.40 -8.05 -0.01
CA THR A 80 -13.06 -7.16 -0.99
C THR A 80 -14.25 -7.78 -1.70
N GLY A 81 -15.29 -6.97 -1.93
CA GLY A 81 -16.47 -7.30 -2.71
C GLY A 81 -16.22 -7.37 -4.22
N ASP A 82 -15.17 -6.72 -4.71
CA ASP A 82 -14.90 -6.52 -6.14
C ASP A 82 -14.61 -7.82 -6.89
N PHE A 83 -14.00 -8.78 -6.21
CA PHE A 83 -13.65 -10.10 -6.72
C PHE A 83 -14.84 -10.90 -7.27
N TYR A 84 -16.06 -10.65 -6.80
CA TYR A 84 -17.25 -11.36 -7.29
C TYR A 84 -17.54 -11.06 -8.76
N TYR A 85 -17.54 -9.78 -9.13
CA TYR A 85 -17.87 -9.35 -10.49
C TYR A 85 -16.68 -9.39 -11.44
N GLN A 86 -15.45 -9.24 -10.92
CA GLN A 86 -14.24 -9.14 -11.74
C GLN A 86 -13.58 -10.49 -12.01
N LEU A 87 -13.63 -11.42 -11.04
CA LEU A 87 -12.94 -12.71 -11.11
C LEU A 87 -13.90 -13.92 -10.99
N GLY A 88 -15.20 -13.67 -10.71
CA GLY A 88 -16.17 -14.75 -10.44
C GLY A 88 -15.93 -15.47 -9.11
N ASN A 89 -15.14 -14.89 -8.20
CA ASN A 89 -14.71 -15.55 -6.97
C ASN A 89 -15.88 -15.75 -6.01
N GLY A 90 -16.02 -16.96 -5.46
CA GLY A 90 -17.05 -17.30 -4.47
C GLY A 90 -16.84 -16.73 -3.06
N GLN A 91 -15.72 -16.04 -2.79
CA GLN A 91 -15.40 -15.45 -1.49
C GLN A 91 -14.58 -14.14 -1.61
N PRO A 92 -14.67 -13.22 -0.63
CA PRO A 92 -13.95 -11.94 -0.64
C PRO A 92 -12.50 -12.02 -0.15
N LEU A 93 -12.09 -13.13 0.48
CA LEU A 93 -10.82 -13.23 1.19
C LEU A 93 -9.72 -13.89 0.35
N ALA A 94 -8.73 -13.11 -0.05
CA ALA A 94 -7.57 -13.61 -0.80
C ALA A 94 -6.27 -12.92 -0.40
N VAL A 95 -5.15 -13.57 -0.70
CA VAL A 95 -3.83 -12.95 -0.66
C VAL A 95 -3.24 -13.02 -2.06
N GLN A 96 -2.91 -11.86 -2.64
CA GLN A 96 -2.22 -11.76 -3.93
C GLN A 96 -0.75 -11.43 -3.69
N LEU A 97 0.14 -12.17 -4.33
CA LEU A 97 1.57 -11.89 -4.42
C LEU A 97 1.92 -11.65 -5.90
N THR A 98 2.52 -10.52 -6.20
CA THR A 98 2.87 -10.11 -7.57
C THR A 98 4.23 -9.46 -7.61
N GLY A 99 4.92 -9.52 -8.75
CA GLY A 99 6.24 -8.92 -8.86
C GLY A 99 7.00 -9.34 -10.11
N LYS A 100 8.30 -9.04 -10.09
CA LYS A 100 9.23 -9.22 -11.20
C LYS A 100 10.61 -9.57 -10.65
N TYR A 101 11.30 -10.51 -11.30
CA TYR A 101 12.69 -10.84 -10.99
C TYR A 101 13.63 -9.87 -11.72
N ALA A 102 14.86 -9.72 -11.23
CA ALA A 102 15.92 -8.93 -11.87
C ALA A 102 16.23 -9.34 -13.33
N ASN A 103 15.82 -10.53 -13.77
CA ASN A 103 15.94 -10.98 -15.16
C ASN A 103 14.74 -10.60 -16.06
N GLY A 104 13.79 -9.81 -15.57
CA GLY A 104 12.60 -9.38 -16.28
C GLY A 104 11.43 -10.37 -16.28
N THR A 105 11.56 -11.56 -15.68
CA THR A 105 10.45 -12.51 -15.54
C THR A 105 9.41 -11.95 -14.56
N GLU A 106 8.13 -12.00 -14.92
CA GLU A 106 7.02 -11.56 -14.05
C GLU A 106 6.34 -12.74 -13.33
N PHE A 107 5.69 -12.47 -12.21
CA PHE A 107 4.88 -13.46 -11.50
C PHE A 107 3.60 -12.87 -10.89
N PHE A 108 2.55 -13.69 -10.91
CA PHE A 108 1.29 -13.47 -10.20
C PHE A 108 0.92 -14.78 -9.49
N ILE A 109 0.62 -14.69 -8.19
CA ILE A 109 0.07 -15.78 -7.38
C ILE A 109 -1.13 -15.21 -6.64
N GLN A 110 -2.24 -15.94 -6.62
CA GLN A 110 -3.37 -15.67 -5.74
C GLN A 110 -3.72 -16.94 -4.98
N THR A 111 -3.87 -16.81 -3.67
CA THR A 111 -4.34 -17.85 -2.76
C THR A 111 -5.56 -17.32 -2.00
N PHE A 112 -6.45 -18.20 -1.56
CA PHE A 112 -7.69 -17.82 -0.87
C PHE A 112 -7.65 -18.22 0.60
N ALA A 113 -8.22 -17.39 1.48
CA ALA A 113 -8.32 -17.73 2.90
C ALA A 113 -9.54 -18.63 3.14
N THR A 114 -9.49 -19.88 2.66
CA THR A 114 -10.62 -20.83 2.65
C THR A 114 -11.18 -21.19 4.02
N GLU A 115 -10.46 -20.87 5.11
CA GLU A 115 -10.89 -21.06 6.50
C GLU A 115 -11.19 -19.73 7.23
N GLY A 116 -11.31 -18.64 6.47
CA GLY A 116 -11.53 -17.28 6.96
C GLY A 116 -10.23 -16.55 7.34
N ALA A 117 -10.37 -15.30 7.79
CA ALA A 117 -9.25 -14.51 8.30
C ALA A 117 -9.50 -14.10 9.76
N ILE A 118 -8.47 -14.19 10.61
CA ILE A 118 -8.48 -13.60 11.96
C ILE A 118 -7.55 -12.39 11.92
N ILE A 119 -8.02 -11.24 12.40
CA ILE A 119 -7.21 -10.01 12.53
C ILE A 119 -7.30 -9.52 13.98
N MET A 120 -6.16 -9.15 14.55
CA MET A 120 -6.04 -8.61 15.91
C MET A 120 -5.29 -7.28 15.87
N ASN A 121 -5.66 -6.32 16.70
CA ASN A 121 -4.92 -5.07 16.91
C ASN A 121 -4.89 -4.71 18.41
N ASP A 122 -3.69 -4.58 18.98
CA ASP A 122 -3.45 -4.41 20.42
C ASP A 122 -2.16 -3.64 20.75
N ASP A 123 -1.77 -3.59 22.03
CA ASP A 123 -0.55 -2.92 22.50
C ASP A 123 0.76 -3.53 21.95
N CYS A 124 0.73 -4.80 21.51
CA CYS A 124 1.83 -5.42 20.77
C CYS A 124 1.86 -4.88 19.34
N GLY A 125 0.71 -4.85 18.67
CA GLY A 125 0.46 -4.23 17.36
C GLY A 125 -0.69 -4.90 16.60
N VAL A 126 -0.66 -4.84 15.27
CA VAL A 126 -1.58 -5.56 14.40
C VAL A 126 -1.05 -6.96 14.05
N SER A 127 -1.94 -7.91 13.81
CA SER A 127 -1.62 -9.16 13.11
C SER A 127 -2.83 -9.68 12.33
N ALA A 128 -2.59 -10.41 11.25
CA ALA A 128 -3.63 -11.12 10.51
C ALA A 128 -3.18 -12.52 10.11
N ASP A 129 -4.09 -13.49 10.19
CA ASP A 129 -3.92 -14.88 9.77
C ASP A 129 -5.02 -15.22 8.76
N PHE A 130 -4.65 -15.38 7.48
CA PHE A 130 -5.56 -15.67 6.38
C PHE A 130 -5.61 -17.19 6.17
N LYS A 131 -6.39 -17.87 7.01
CA LYS A 131 -6.38 -19.32 7.18
C LYS A 131 -6.74 -20.09 5.92
N GLY A 132 -6.00 -21.18 5.67
CA GLY A 132 -6.07 -21.95 4.43
C GLY A 132 -5.30 -21.34 3.25
N SER A 133 -4.92 -20.05 3.30
CA SER A 133 -4.12 -19.43 2.23
C SER A 133 -2.62 -19.74 2.32
N GLY A 134 -2.14 -20.00 3.55
CA GLY A 134 -0.72 -20.13 3.91
C GLY A 134 -0.06 -18.82 4.36
N ALA A 135 -0.74 -17.67 4.23
CA ALA A 135 -0.19 -16.35 4.50
C ALA A 135 -0.76 -15.70 5.78
N SER A 136 0.09 -14.96 6.48
CA SER A 136 -0.22 -14.16 7.66
C SER A 136 0.77 -12.97 7.78
N PHE A 137 0.49 -11.99 8.64
CA PHE A 137 1.41 -10.90 8.94
C PHE A 137 1.31 -10.43 10.40
N VAL A 138 2.36 -9.76 10.90
CA VAL A 138 2.40 -9.13 12.24
C VAL A 138 3.10 -7.77 12.13
N GLY A 139 2.41 -6.67 12.40
CA GLY A 139 3.00 -5.33 12.48
C GLY A 139 3.06 -4.86 13.93
N THR A 140 4.23 -4.55 14.49
CA THR A 140 4.25 -4.02 15.87
C THR A 140 3.69 -2.60 15.95
N ASN A 141 3.07 -2.29 17.09
CA ASN A 141 2.54 -1.00 17.50
C ASN A 141 3.38 0.20 17.01
N LEU A 142 2.74 1.06 16.21
CA LEU A 142 3.30 2.21 15.48
C LEU A 142 3.86 3.34 16.35
N LYS A 143 3.70 3.22 17.69
CA LYS A 143 4.24 4.15 18.70
C LYS A 143 5.62 3.73 19.22
N LYS A 144 6.15 2.57 18.79
CA LYS A 144 7.49 2.08 19.17
C LYS A 144 8.56 2.62 18.19
N PRO A 145 9.78 2.96 18.66
CA PRO A 145 10.81 3.61 17.84
C PRO A 145 11.47 2.69 16.80
N ASN A 146 11.15 1.40 16.81
CA ASN A 146 11.36 0.44 15.73
C ASN A 146 10.03 -0.27 15.51
N VAL A 147 9.20 0.24 14.60
CA VAL A 147 8.02 -0.48 14.08
C VAL A 147 8.52 -1.74 13.37
N THR A 148 7.80 -2.87 13.40
CA THR A 148 8.23 -4.08 12.70
C THR A 148 7.10 -4.85 12.01
N TYR A 149 7.07 -4.89 10.67
CA TYR A 149 6.16 -5.69 9.83
C TYR A 149 6.77 -7.01 9.34
N THR A 150 6.16 -8.08 9.81
CA THR A 150 6.38 -9.50 9.53
C THR A 150 5.41 -9.95 8.47
N ILE A 151 5.84 -10.63 7.40
CA ILE A 151 4.91 -11.23 6.44
C ILE A 151 5.21 -12.74 6.33
N THR A 152 4.55 -13.46 7.24
CA THR A 152 4.68 -14.89 7.46
C THR A 152 3.90 -15.68 6.41
N TYR A 153 4.59 -16.07 5.35
CA TYR A 153 4.42 -17.41 4.75
C TYR A 153 5.51 -18.31 5.40
N ASP A 154 5.50 -18.32 6.76
CA ASP A 154 6.56 -18.74 7.70
C ASP A 154 7.78 -17.77 7.90
N GLY A 155 7.61 -16.54 8.47
CA GLY A 155 8.72 -15.75 9.09
C GLY A 155 8.60 -14.19 9.14
N SER A 156 9.47 -13.52 9.93
CA SER A 156 9.11 -12.29 10.69
C SER A 156 10.18 -11.19 10.95
N VAL A 157 9.86 -9.90 10.71
CA VAL A 157 10.64 -8.64 10.97
C VAL A 157 9.66 -7.42 11.01
N GLY A 158 9.83 -6.17 10.49
CA GLY A 158 10.88 -5.11 10.52
C GLY A 158 10.34 -3.69 10.11
N GLY A 159 10.94 -2.52 10.44
CA GLY A 159 10.45 -1.15 10.02
C GLY A 159 11.35 0.08 10.34
N ARG A 160 11.10 1.27 9.75
CA ARG A 160 11.98 2.49 9.84
C ARG A 160 11.30 3.86 10.07
N ALA A 161 10.31 4.28 9.27
CA ALA A 161 9.73 5.64 9.32
C ALA A 161 8.41 5.77 10.13
N PRO A 162 7.97 6.99 10.53
CA PRO A 162 6.69 7.21 11.20
C PRO A 162 5.46 7.01 10.29
N ALA A 163 4.41 6.39 10.82
CA ALA A 163 3.11 6.25 10.17
C ALA A 163 2.33 7.57 10.08
N HIS A 164 1.36 7.66 9.14
CA HIS A 164 0.45 8.80 9.03
C HIS A 164 -0.94 8.46 8.45
N PHE A 165 -1.89 9.38 8.64
CA PHE A 165 -3.19 9.44 7.96
C PHE A 165 -3.08 10.31 6.69
N PRO A 166 -4.10 10.37 5.80
CA PRO A 166 -3.95 11.02 4.49
C PRO A 166 -3.52 12.50 4.56
N CYS A 167 -4.03 13.24 5.54
CA CYS A 167 -3.77 14.68 5.72
C CYS A 167 -3.01 15.02 7.02
N ASP A 168 -2.80 14.04 7.90
CA ASP A 168 -2.49 14.28 9.31
C ASP A 168 -1.46 13.27 9.84
N ALA A 169 -0.60 13.71 10.77
CA ALA A 169 0.30 12.83 11.49
C ALA A 169 -0.47 11.80 12.34
N ARG A 170 0.13 10.62 12.58
CA ARG A 170 -0.50 9.46 13.26
C ARG A 170 -1.21 9.76 14.58
N ASP A 171 -0.79 10.78 15.33
CA ASP A 171 -1.27 11.07 16.69
C ASP A 171 -2.48 12.04 16.72
N VAL A 172 -3.01 12.46 15.56
CA VAL A 172 -4.21 13.31 15.45
C VAL A 172 -5.50 12.48 15.59
N VAL A 173 -6.30 12.80 16.62
CA VAL A 173 -7.60 12.16 16.91
C VAL A 173 -8.72 12.83 16.13
N GLY A 174 -9.55 12.05 15.42
CA GLY A 174 -10.72 12.55 14.68
C GLY A 174 -10.39 13.23 13.34
N ALA A 175 -9.20 12.97 12.79
CA ALA A 175 -8.81 13.36 11.44
C ALA A 175 -9.69 12.69 10.37
N ASN A 176 -9.79 13.34 9.22
CA ASN A 176 -10.57 12.87 8.08
C ASN A 176 -9.72 11.89 7.23
N GLN A 177 -10.19 10.65 7.10
CA GLN A 177 -9.45 9.59 6.40
C GLN A 177 -9.82 9.44 4.92
N ASN A 178 -10.74 10.25 4.37
CA ASN A 178 -11.17 10.13 2.97
C ASN A 178 -10.03 10.56 2.01
N LEU A 179 -9.63 9.68 1.09
CA LEU A 179 -9.00 10.05 -0.19
C LEU A 179 -10.04 10.58 -1.19
N LEU A 180 -11.23 9.94 -1.18
CA LEU A 180 -12.44 10.35 -1.87
C LEU A 180 -13.64 9.90 -1.01
N PRO A 181 -14.86 10.41 -1.23
CA PRO A 181 -16.02 9.92 -0.49
C PRO A 181 -16.15 8.39 -0.57
N TYR A 182 -16.16 7.73 0.60
CA TYR A 182 -16.23 6.26 0.77
C TYR A 182 -14.96 5.47 0.40
N LEU A 183 -13.84 6.14 0.09
CA LEU A 183 -12.51 5.56 -0.16
C LEU A 183 -11.52 6.15 0.85
N PHE A 184 -10.95 5.31 1.71
CA PHE A 184 -10.12 5.70 2.83
C PHE A 184 -8.74 5.03 2.79
N TRP A 185 -7.75 5.72 3.38
CA TRP A 185 -6.34 5.34 3.34
C TRP A 185 -5.62 5.67 4.65
N ALA A 186 -4.55 4.94 4.95
CA ALA A 186 -3.54 5.28 5.95
C ALA A 186 -2.22 4.59 5.60
N ASN A 187 -1.09 5.28 5.73
CA ASN A 187 0.22 4.76 5.36
C ASN A 187 1.04 4.49 6.61
N ALA A 188 1.11 3.21 6.98
CA ALA A 188 1.76 2.76 8.20
C ALA A 188 3.30 2.73 8.08
N VAL A 189 3.82 2.50 6.87
CA VAL A 189 5.26 2.58 6.56
C VAL A 189 5.44 3.33 5.23
N PRO A 190 5.73 4.65 5.25
CA PRO A 190 6.01 5.42 4.02
C PRO A 190 7.40 5.13 3.42
N ASP A 191 8.39 4.79 4.25
CA ASP A 191 9.72 4.30 3.84
C ASP A 191 10.34 3.39 4.91
N ALA A 192 11.00 2.32 4.47
CA ALA A 192 11.96 1.56 5.26
C ALA A 192 12.92 0.73 4.38
N GLU A 193 14.08 0.30 4.92
CA GLU A 193 14.97 -0.67 4.26
C GLU A 193 14.26 -2.01 4.09
N ALA A 194 14.46 -2.78 3.03
CA ALA A 194 13.68 -4.01 2.82
C ALA A 194 14.51 -5.15 2.25
N VAL A 195 14.75 -6.17 3.07
CA VAL A 195 15.20 -7.49 2.63
C VAL A 195 13.97 -8.31 2.22
N VAL A 196 14.09 -9.15 1.21
CA VAL A 196 13.06 -10.09 0.71
C VAL A 196 13.76 -11.39 0.33
N ASP A 197 13.42 -12.46 1.04
CA ASP A 197 13.88 -13.81 0.73
C ASP A 197 12.69 -14.72 0.39
N LEU A 198 12.45 -14.93 -0.92
CA LEU A 198 11.31 -15.69 -1.42
C LEU A 198 11.73 -16.83 -2.34
N THR A 199 11.02 -17.96 -2.23
CA THR A 199 11.02 -19.01 -3.23
C THR A 199 9.63 -19.10 -3.87
N ILE A 200 9.57 -19.17 -5.20
CA ILE A 200 8.34 -19.29 -5.99
C ILE A 200 8.53 -20.48 -6.93
N GLY A 201 7.90 -21.61 -6.60
CA GLY A 201 8.09 -22.87 -7.31
C GLY A 201 9.53 -23.38 -7.15
N SER A 202 10.35 -23.19 -8.19
CA SER A 202 11.79 -23.53 -8.18
C SER A 202 12.71 -22.33 -8.46
N ALA A 203 12.15 -21.12 -8.52
CA ALA A 203 12.91 -19.87 -8.67
C ALA A 203 13.01 -19.16 -7.32
N SER A 204 14.09 -18.42 -7.10
CA SER A 204 14.30 -17.60 -5.90
C SER A 204 14.32 -16.13 -6.29
N LEU A 205 13.61 -15.31 -5.52
CA LEU A 205 13.71 -13.86 -5.54
C LEU A 205 14.43 -13.42 -4.28
N GLN A 206 15.49 -12.65 -4.45
CA GLN A 206 16.35 -12.13 -3.38
C GLN A 206 16.47 -10.63 -3.63
N ILE A 207 16.05 -9.80 -2.67
CA ILE A 207 16.29 -8.36 -2.67
C ILE A 207 16.87 -8.06 -1.30
N HIS A 208 18.15 -7.70 -1.18
CA HIS A 208 18.80 -7.41 0.10
C HIS A 208 19.10 -5.91 0.28
N ASP A 209 18.79 -5.14 -0.75
CA ASP A 209 19.01 -3.70 -0.94
C ASP A 209 17.68 -3.00 -1.24
N GLY A 210 16.59 -3.43 -0.62
CA GLY A 210 15.27 -2.91 -0.95
C GLY A 210 14.97 -1.58 -0.26
N ILE A 211 14.20 -0.75 -0.94
CA ILE A 211 13.30 0.21 -0.28
C ILE A 211 11.94 -0.49 -0.15
N GLY A 212 11.18 -0.27 0.92
CA GLY A 212 9.87 -0.88 1.11
C GLY A 212 8.84 0.00 1.80
N TYR A 213 7.58 -0.34 1.57
CA TYR A 213 6.41 0.49 1.88
C TYR A 213 5.23 -0.38 2.33
N HIS A 214 4.33 0.20 3.13
CA HIS A 214 3.08 -0.44 3.53
C HIS A 214 1.96 0.57 3.82
N ASP A 215 0.79 0.34 3.21
CA ASP A 215 -0.44 1.06 3.52
C ASP A 215 -1.68 0.16 3.73
N LYS A 216 -2.69 0.81 4.31
CA LYS A 216 -4.03 0.32 4.59
C LYS A 216 -5.01 1.08 3.71
N ASN A 217 -5.87 0.34 3.02
CA ASN A 217 -6.91 0.90 2.14
C ASN A 217 -8.26 0.26 2.50
N TRP A 218 -9.33 1.05 2.66
CA TRP A 218 -10.66 0.53 2.97
C TRP A 218 -11.80 1.43 2.44
N GLY A 219 -13.03 0.91 2.40
CA GLY A 219 -14.17 1.64 1.87
C GLY A 219 -15.50 0.91 1.89
N GLN A 220 -16.60 1.67 1.74
CA GLN A 220 -17.98 1.15 1.69
C GLN A 220 -18.46 0.83 0.25
N LYS A 221 -17.64 1.15 -0.75
CA LYS A 221 -17.92 1.01 -2.19
C LYS A 221 -16.66 0.49 -2.88
N SER A 222 -16.82 -0.12 -4.06
CA SER A 222 -15.73 -0.66 -4.88
C SER A 222 -14.51 0.28 -4.91
N VAL A 223 -13.31 -0.24 -4.63
CA VAL A 223 -12.08 0.55 -4.76
C VAL A 223 -11.83 0.92 -6.23
N ILE A 224 -12.33 0.11 -7.15
CA ILE A 224 -12.19 0.25 -8.60
C ILE A 224 -13.25 1.18 -9.24
N THR A 225 -14.38 1.47 -8.57
CA THR A 225 -15.38 2.44 -9.10
C THR A 225 -15.58 3.68 -8.22
N SER A 226 -14.74 3.89 -7.19
CA SER A 226 -14.82 5.09 -6.34
C SER A 226 -14.05 6.30 -6.91
N PRO A 227 -12.79 6.17 -7.38
CA PRO A 227 -12.14 7.21 -8.17
C PRO A 227 -12.62 7.18 -9.63
N LYS A 228 -12.51 8.32 -10.32
CA LYS A 228 -12.52 8.43 -11.79
C LYS A 228 -11.10 8.24 -12.37
N TYR A 229 -10.09 8.63 -11.61
CA TYR A 229 -8.66 8.43 -11.88
C TYR A 229 -7.87 8.38 -10.56
N TRP A 230 -6.78 7.62 -10.51
CA TRP A 230 -5.77 7.74 -9.47
C TRP A 230 -4.34 7.62 -10.04
N ASP A 231 -3.42 8.41 -9.48
CA ASP A 231 -1.98 8.21 -9.53
C ASP A 231 -1.48 8.04 -8.08
N TRP A 232 -0.72 6.97 -7.82
CA TRP A 232 -0.07 6.73 -6.53
C TRP A 232 1.39 6.34 -6.75
N GLY A 233 2.28 6.72 -5.83
CA GLY A 233 3.64 6.23 -5.81
C GLY A 233 4.44 6.66 -4.60
N HIS A 234 5.65 6.11 -4.50
CA HIS A 234 6.61 6.43 -3.45
C HIS A 234 8.05 6.25 -3.92
N ALA A 235 8.98 6.93 -3.24
CA ALA A 235 10.42 6.81 -3.47
C ALA A 235 11.22 7.26 -2.25
N ARG A 236 12.47 6.76 -2.14
CA ARG A 236 13.50 7.36 -1.28
C ARG A 236 14.54 8.03 -2.16
N VAL A 237 14.54 9.37 -2.22
CA VAL A 237 15.34 10.21 -3.12
C VAL A 237 16.43 10.96 -2.34
N GLY A 238 17.61 10.34 -2.23
CA GLY A 238 18.69 10.87 -1.40
C GLY A 238 18.26 10.92 0.08
N PRO A 239 18.23 12.10 0.73
CA PRO A 239 17.73 12.24 2.09
C PRO A 239 16.20 12.24 2.20
N TYR A 240 15.45 12.36 1.09
CA TYR A 240 13.99 12.48 1.13
C TYR A 240 13.29 11.12 1.02
N ALA A 241 12.24 10.89 1.81
CA ALA A 241 11.26 9.84 1.56
C ALA A 241 9.93 10.52 1.18
N ILE A 242 9.38 10.14 0.02
CA ILE A 242 8.21 10.79 -0.57
C ILE A 242 7.11 9.78 -0.90
N VAL A 243 5.85 10.18 -0.68
CA VAL A 243 4.65 9.46 -1.13
C VAL A 243 3.68 10.48 -1.71
N TRP A 244 2.92 10.10 -2.73
CA TRP A 244 1.86 10.92 -3.30
C TRP A 244 0.62 10.11 -3.63
N TYR A 245 -0.55 10.71 -3.47
CA TYR A 245 -1.77 10.36 -4.20
C TYR A 245 -2.23 11.60 -4.98
N ASP A 246 -2.62 11.42 -6.24
CA ASP A 246 -3.24 12.44 -7.09
C ASP A 246 -4.48 11.80 -7.73
N LEU A 247 -5.67 12.15 -7.23
CA LEU A 247 -6.94 11.51 -7.54
C LEU A 247 -7.88 12.46 -8.28
N LEU A 248 -8.71 11.91 -9.17
CA LEU A 248 -9.83 12.64 -9.77
C LEU A 248 -11.16 11.99 -9.38
N ASP A 249 -12.14 12.80 -8.98
CA ASP A 249 -13.50 12.33 -8.72
C ASP A 249 -14.42 12.42 -9.96
N TYR A 250 -15.66 11.93 -9.84
CA TYR A 250 -16.64 11.95 -10.92
C TYR A 250 -17.25 13.33 -11.23
N ASN A 251 -16.87 14.37 -10.49
CA ASN A 251 -17.20 15.78 -10.74
C ASN A 251 -16.02 16.55 -11.39
N ASP A 252 -14.94 15.85 -11.77
CA ASP A 252 -13.69 16.43 -12.28
C ASP A 252 -12.96 17.33 -11.26
N ILE A 253 -13.08 17.03 -9.96
CA ILE A 253 -12.28 17.67 -8.90
C ILE A 253 -11.03 16.82 -8.63
N GLU A 254 -9.87 17.49 -8.61
CA GLU A 254 -8.56 16.92 -8.32
C GLU A 254 -8.27 16.97 -6.80
N HIS A 255 -8.00 15.81 -6.21
CA HIS A 255 -7.73 15.63 -4.77
C HIS A 255 -6.31 15.06 -4.61
N ALA A 256 -5.37 15.90 -4.20
CA ALA A 256 -3.96 15.54 -4.03
C ALA A 256 -3.57 15.40 -2.56
N TYR A 257 -2.68 14.45 -2.27
CA TYR A 257 -2.21 14.07 -0.93
C TYR A 257 -0.70 13.90 -0.97
N ALA A 258 0.00 14.62 -0.10
CA ALA A 258 1.46 14.71 -0.07
C ALA A 258 2.02 14.15 1.23
N TYR A 259 3.06 13.31 1.12
CA TYR A 259 4.00 13.01 2.21
C TYR A 259 5.41 13.33 1.74
N VAL A 260 6.16 14.05 2.58
CA VAL A 260 7.61 14.24 2.45
C VAL A 260 8.23 14.22 3.84
N SER A 261 9.04 13.21 4.15
CA SER A 261 10.02 13.30 5.24
C SER A 261 11.43 13.47 4.70
N LYS A 262 12.34 13.94 5.55
CA LYS A 262 13.75 14.11 5.23
C LYS A 262 14.60 13.56 6.37
N ASP A 263 15.60 12.75 6.03
CA ASP A 263 16.52 12.08 6.95
C ASP A 263 15.83 11.19 8.02
N GLY A 264 14.53 10.89 7.85
CA GLY A 264 13.68 10.17 8.80
C GLY A 264 13.04 11.03 9.90
N GLU A 265 13.18 12.35 9.82
CA GLU A 265 12.55 13.32 10.72
C GLU A 265 11.05 13.51 10.44
N GLU A 266 10.37 14.29 11.29
CA GLU A 266 8.91 14.53 11.23
C GLU A 266 8.43 14.97 9.83
N PRO A 267 7.45 14.28 9.23
CA PRO A 267 7.04 14.51 7.85
C PRO A 267 6.21 15.79 7.68
N PHE A 268 6.40 16.43 6.52
CA PHE A 268 5.33 17.22 5.91
C PHE A 268 4.26 16.25 5.37
N VAL A 269 3.05 16.34 5.92
CA VAL A 269 1.84 15.68 5.41
C VAL A 269 0.83 16.76 5.04
N SER A 270 0.15 16.65 3.89
CA SER A 270 -0.82 17.66 3.47
C SER A 270 -1.79 17.23 2.37
N CYS A 271 -2.89 17.96 2.23
CA CYS A 271 -4.00 17.66 1.33
C CYS A 271 -4.50 18.88 0.54
N GLY A 272 -4.95 18.63 -0.70
CA GLY A 272 -5.50 19.61 -1.64
C GLY A 272 -4.58 19.85 -2.85
N GLY A 273 -5.16 20.15 -4.02
CA GLY A 273 -4.49 20.17 -5.34
C GLY A 273 -3.34 21.16 -5.59
N ASN A 274 -2.76 21.76 -4.54
CA ASN A 274 -1.52 22.54 -4.61
C ASN A 274 -0.36 21.90 -3.81
N THR A 275 -0.58 20.84 -3.04
CA THR A 275 0.42 20.27 -2.10
C THR A 275 1.42 19.35 -2.79
N VAL A 276 0.90 18.48 -3.65
CA VAL A 276 1.64 17.72 -4.67
C VAL A 276 0.86 17.78 -5.98
N LYS A 277 1.56 17.66 -7.11
CA LYS A 277 0.98 17.64 -8.44
C LYS A 277 1.71 16.63 -9.33
N VAL A 278 0.97 15.70 -9.92
CA VAL A 278 1.52 14.54 -10.64
C VAL A 278 1.09 14.57 -12.10
N ARG A 279 2.04 14.68 -13.04
CA ARG A 279 1.71 14.84 -14.47
C ARG A 279 2.61 13.99 -15.37
N GLN A 280 1.99 13.33 -16.35
CA GLN A 280 2.65 12.41 -17.29
C GLN A 280 3.56 13.17 -18.26
N TRP A 281 4.73 12.59 -18.60
CA TRP A 281 5.64 13.14 -19.60
C TRP A 281 6.13 12.06 -20.57
N GLY A 282 6.73 12.49 -21.69
CA GLY A 282 7.32 11.58 -22.67
C GLY A 282 7.87 12.35 -23.88
N PRO A 283 7.91 11.73 -25.09
CA PRO A 283 8.41 12.37 -26.29
C PRO A 283 7.73 13.72 -26.59
N ALA A 284 8.54 14.75 -26.85
CA ALA A 284 8.08 16.14 -27.01
C ALA A 284 7.18 16.40 -28.24
N ASN A 285 6.90 15.37 -29.05
CA ASN A 285 5.92 15.40 -30.13
C ASN A 285 4.53 14.84 -29.72
N MET A 286 4.33 14.51 -28.44
CA MET A 286 3.05 14.08 -27.86
C MET A 286 2.54 15.10 -26.83
N THR A 287 1.23 15.33 -26.82
CA THR A 287 0.55 16.13 -25.79
C THR A 287 -0.01 15.22 -24.71
N TYR A 288 0.43 15.40 -23.48
CA TYR A 288 -0.09 14.69 -22.31
C TYR A 288 -1.24 15.47 -21.69
N THR A 289 -2.40 14.81 -21.52
CA THR A 289 -3.55 15.39 -20.81
C THR A 289 -3.58 14.84 -19.39
N TYR A 290 -3.93 15.68 -18.43
CA TYR A 290 -4.41 15.23 -17.11
C TYR A 290 -5.92 15.52 -17.02
N PRO A 291 -6.77 14.53 -16.66
CA PRO A 291 -6.41 13.11 -16.55
C PRO A 291 -5.99 12.52 -17.91
N PRO A 292 -5.26 11.39 -17.93
CA PRO A 292 -5.01 10.63 -19.14
C PRO A 292 -6.32 10.24 -19.85
N THR A 293 -6.47 10.67 -21.09
CA THR A 293 -7.65 10.39 -21.94
C THR A 293 -7.52 9.08 -22.72
N ASN A 294 -6.34 8.46 -22.73
CA ASN A 294 -6.07 7.18 -23.37
C ASN A 294 -6.21 6.01 -22.38
N LYS A 295 -6.58 4.82 -22.87
CA LYS A 295 -6.60 3.57 -22.08
C LYS A 295 -5.22 2.90 -22.01
N LEU A 296 -4.14 3.65 -21.83
CA LEU A 296 -2.78 3.07 -21.83
C LEU A 296 -2.03 3.28 -20.50
N GLY A 297 -2.45 4.22 -19.65
CA GLY A 297 -1.83 4.42 -18.33
C GLY A 297 -0.32 4.65 -18.46
N LEU A 298 0.49 3.87 -17.72
CA LEU A 298 1.96 3.89 -17.85
C LEU A 298 2.48 3.54 -19.25
N LEU A 299 1.74 2.76 -20.05
CA LEU A 299 2.15 2.42 -21.44
C LEU A 299 2.02 3.61 -22.40
N ALA A 300 1.42 4.73 -21.97
CA ALA A 300 1.21 5.93 -22.78
C ALA A 300 2.39 6.91 -22.75
N ASN A 301 3.28 6.79 -21.76
CA ASN A 301 4.17 7.85 -21.32
C ASN A 301 5.52 7.27 -20.88
N ASN A 302 6.53 8.12 -20.72
CA ASN A 302 7.85 7.72 -20.21
C ASN A 302 7.92 7.72 -18.68
N GLY A 303 6.93 8.30 -18.00
CA GLY A 303 6.83 8.38 -16.56
C GLY A 303 6.09 9.65 -16.10
N LEU A 304 6.38 10.06 -14.86
CA LEU A 304 5.67 11.13 -14.15
C LEU A 304 6.63 12.23 -13.71
N LEU A 305 6.17 13.48 -13.76
CA LEU A 305 6.75 14.60 -13.04
C LEU A 305 5.92 14.81 -11.77
N VAL A 306 6.60 14.94 -10.63
CA VAL A 306 5.98 15.15 -9.32
C VAL A 306 6.53 16.44 -8.72
N ASP A 307 5.69 17.48 -8.70
CA ASP A 307 5.97 18.76 -8.06
C ASP A 307 5.42 18.73 -6.62
N TYR A 308 6.21 19.10 -5.61
CA TYR A 308 5.72 19.38 -4.25
C TYR A 308 5.95 20.85 -3.86
N GLU A 309 5.00 21.45 -3.15
CA GLU A 309 5.14 22.77 -2.53
C GLU A 309 5.06 22.64 -1.00
N LEU A 310 6.20 22.86 -0.33
CA LEU A 310 6.31 22.75 1.12
C LEU A 310 5.83 24.04 1.82
N PRO A 311 5.37 24.01 3.09
CA PRO A 311 4.87 25.19 3.80
C PRO A 311 5.93 26.28 4.04
N SER A 312 7.21 25.95 3.87
CA SER A 312 8.34 26.88 3.88
C SER A 312 8.47 27.72 2.59
N GLY A 313 7.72 27.38 1.53
CA GLY A 313 7.92 27.88 0.18
C GLY A 313 9.04 27.18 -0.58
N GLU A 314 9.72 26.20 0.02
CA GLU A 314 10.64 25.30 -0.70
C GLU A 314 9.83 24.41 -1.66
N LYS A 315 10.35 24.22 -2.88
CA LYS A 315 9.77 23.32 -3.86
C LYS A 315 10.69 22.14 -4.12
N LEU A 316 10.10 20.95 -4.10
CA LEU A 316 10.78 19.73 -4.53
C LEU A 316 10.25 19.33 -5.91
N PHE A 317 11.16 18.92 -6.78
CA PHE A 317 10.83 18.43 -8.12
C PHE A 317 11.42 17.04 -8.30
N PHE A 318 10.61 16.09 -8.75
CA PHE A 318 11.02 14.72 -9.03
C PHE A 318 10.55 14.29 -10.42
N ASN A 319 11.50 13.95 -11.29
CA ASN A 319 11.22 13.32 -12.57
C ASN A 319 11.37 11.79 -12.42
N VAL A 320 10.27 11.07 -12.54
CA VAL A 320 10.21 9.61 -12.56
C VAL A 320 10.22 9.11 -14.00
N THR A 321 11.12 8.19 -14.33
CA THR A 321 11.24 7.52 -15.63
C THR A 321 10.93 6.03 -15.49
N THR A 322 9.83 5.55 -16.06
CA THR A 322 9.39 4.15 -15.99
C THR A 322 10.40 3.22 -16.64
N THR A 323 11.02 2.31 -15.87
CA THR A 323 11.97 1.31 -16.37
C THR A 323 11.26 0.01 -16.75
N ALA A 324 10.30 -0.44 -15.94
CA ALA A 324 9.55 -1.67 -16.19
C ALA A 324 8.10 -1.60 -15.69
N ILE A 325 7.19 -2.14 -16.50
CA ILE A 325 5.84 -2.50 -16.07
C ILE A 325 5.90 -3.83 -15.29
N ILE A 326 4.99 -4.00 -14.33
CA ILE A 326 4.90 -5.15 -13.41
C ILE A 326 3.53 -5.83 -13.50
N LYS A 327 2.46 -5.06 -13.73
CA LYS A 327 1.10 -5.56 -13.91
C LYS A 327 0.29 -4.61 -14.78
N THR A 328 -0.51 -5.16 -15.68
CA THR A 328 -1.61 -4.49 -16.38
C THR A 328 -2.86 -5.36 -16.29
N GLU A 329 -4.00 -4.78 -15.94
CA GLU A 329 -5.28 -5.50 -16.00
C GLU A 329 -5.86 -5.51 -17.42
N GLU A 330 -6.74 -6.46 -17.72
CA GLU A 330 -7.39 -6.55 -19.04
C GLU A 330 -8.17 -5.26 -19.38
N GLY A 331 -8.07 -4.82 -20.64
CA GLY A 331 -8.60 -3.53 -21.07
C GLY A 331 -7.82 -2.31 -20.55
N ASN A 332 -6.67 -2.52 -19.91
CA ASN A 332 -5.74 -1.51 -19.38
C ASN A 332 -6.37 -0.54 -18.38
N VAL A 333 -7.32 -1.01 -17.55
CA VAL A 333 -7.96 -0.18 -16.51
C VAL A 333 -7.03 0.16 -15.34
N TYR A 334 -5.93 -0.58 -15.19
CA TYR A 334 -4.91 -0.44 -14.15
C TYR A 334 -3.54 -0.84 -14.71
N SER A 335 -2.49 -0.09 -14.35
CA SER A 335 -1.11 -0.35 -14.75
C SER A 335 -0.12 0.05 -13.65
N ARG A 336 0.75 -0.85 -13.22
CA ARG A 336 1.80 -0.57 -12.21
C ARG A 336 3.19 -0.86 -12.74
N GLY A 337 4.16 -0.04 -12.36
CA GLY A 337 5.56 -0.16 -12.75
C GLY A 337 6.56 0.33 -11.69
N VAL A 338 7.83 0.16 -12.02
CA VAL A 338 8.99 0.77 -11.36
C VAL A 338 9.65 1.77 -12.31
N GLY A 339 10.41 2.69 -11.75
CA GLY A 339 11.20 3.64 -12.51
C GLY A 339 12.35 4.25 -11.72
N ASP A 340 13.26 4.91 -12.42
CA ASP A 340 14.30 5.73 -11.80
C ASP A 340 13.74 7.12 -11.49
N VAL A 341 14.15 7.74 -10.37
CA VAL A 341 13.84 9.15 -10.04
C VAL A 341 15.11 9.97 -10.15
N VAL A 342 15.00 11.16 -10.76
CA VAL A 342 15.98 12.25 -10.61
C VAL A 342 15.27 13.47 -10.04
N GLY A 343 15.73 13.99 -8.90
CA GLY A 343 15.03 15.10 -8.24
C GLY A 343 15.64 15.62 -6.94
N GLY A 344 14.93 16.52 -6.27
CA GLY A 344 15.37 17.21 -5.06
C GLY A 344 14.83 18.65 -5.00
N VAL A 345 15.49 19.53 -4.24
CA VAL A 345 15.13 20.95 -4.13
C VAL A 345 15.36 21.66 -5.46
N VAL A 346 14.38 22.44 -5.91
CA VAL A 346 14.47 23.26 -7.13
C VAL A 346 15.61 24.29 -6.98
N GLY A 347 16.65 24.17 -7.81
CA GLY A 347 17.87 24.98 -7.73
C GLY A 347 18.88 24.54 -6.67
N GLY A 348 18.61 23.45 -5.94
CA GLY A 348 19.51 22.84 -4.97
C GLY A 348 20.26 21.62 -5.51
N THR A 349 20.57 20.67 -4.64
CA THR A 349 21.20 19.39 -5.03
C THR A 349 20.14 18.44 -5.60
N SER A 350 20.46 17.81 -6.73
CA SER A 350 19.67 16.73 -7.33
C SER A 350 20.30 15.36 -7.02
N TYR A 351 19.45 14.39 -6.69
CA TYR A 351 19.77 13.01 -6.38
C TYR A 351 19.14 12.08 -7.42
N SER A 352 19.70 10.88 -7.60
CA SER A 352 19.20 9.85 -8.51
C SER A 352 19.03 8.52 -7.78
N VAL A 353 17.85 7.90 -7.89
CA VAL A 353 17.41 6.70 -7.13
C VAL A 353 16.31 5.94 -7.92
N ARG A 354 15.50 5.08 -7.27
CA ARG A 354 14.25 4.53 -7.83
C ARG A 354 12.97 4.93 -7.10
N ALA A 355 11.88 4.92 -7.87
CA ALA A 355 10.49 5.03 -7.44
C ALA A 355 9.70 3.77 -7.78
N ARG A 356 8.56 3.63 -7.10
CA ARG A 356 7.41 2.84 -7.56
C ARG A 356 6.29 3.78 -7.99
N VAL A 357 5.58 3.36 -9.04
CA VAL A 357 4.41 4.07 -9.56
C VAL A 357 3.29 3.10 -9.86
N THR A 358 2.13 3.35 -9.28
CA THR A 358 0.87 2.68 -9.60
C THR A 358 -0.08 3.69 -10.23
N ILE A 359 -0.50 3.43 -11.47
CA ILE A 359 -1.50 4.24 -12.17
C ILE A 359 -2.77 3.41 -12.33
N GLY A 360 -3.93 4.04 -12.20
CA GLY A 360 -5.21 3.40 -12.49
C GLY A 360 -6.24 4.39 -13.02
N SER A 361 -6.81 4.04 -14.17
CA SER A 361 -7.79 4.82 -14.88
C SER A 361 -9.09 4.01 -15.00
N PRO A 362 -9.95 4.02 -13.96
CA PRO A 362 -11.25 3.34 -13.99
C PRO A 362 -12.23 4.02 -14.95
N LEU A 363 -12.04 3.74 -16.24
CA LEU A 363 -12.97 4.15 -17.29
C LEU A 363 -14.24 3.31 -17.20
N VAL A 364 -15.28 3.92 -16.62
CA VAL A 364 -16.64 3.37 -16.53
C VAL A 364 -17.23 3.18 -17.93
N SER A 365 -17.06 1.97 -18.48
CA SER A 365 -17.89 1.42 -19.57
C SER A 365 -18.17 -0.07 -19.39
N TYR A 366 -18.13 -0.58 -18.15
CA TYR A 366 -18.38 -2.00 -17.84
C TYR A 366 -19.81 -2.44 -18.19
N ILE A 367 -20.74 -1.49 -18.26
CA ILE A 367 -22.14 -1.69 -18.69
C ILE A 367 -22.26 -2.23 -20.13
N ASP A 368 -21.32 -1.88 -21.02
CA ASP A 368 -21.34 -2.38 -22.40
C ASP A 368 -20.62 -3.72 -22.56
N ALA A 369 -19.57 -3.99 -21.75
CA ALA A 369 -18.88 -5.29 -21.74
C ALA A 369 -19.85 -6.45 -21.41
N CYS A 370 -20.71 -6.25 -20.40
CA CYS A 370 -21.74 -7.20 -20.00
C CYS A 370 -22.85 -7.45 -21.04
N ARG A 371 -22.86 -6.73 -22.17
CA ARG A 371 -23.80 -6.95 -23.29
C ARG A 371 -23.20 -7.69 -24.48
N GLY A 372 -21.87 -7.84 -24.53
CA GLY A 372 -21.16 -8.45 -25.68
C GLY A 372 -20.81 -9.93 -25.52
N LEU A 373 -20.59 -10.41 -24.29
CA LEU A 373 -20.10 -11.77 -24.04
C LEU A 373 -21.23 -12.83 -24.08
N GLY A 374 -21.56 -13.24 -25.31
CA GLY A 374 -22.29 -14.49 -25.55
C GLY A 374 -21.53 -15.72 -25.01
N THR A 375 -22.27 -16.76 -24.64
CA THR A 375 -21.77 -17.94 -23.92
C THR A 375 -20.59 -18.65 -24.59
N LEU A 376 -19.38 -18.50 -24.05
CA LEU A 376 -18.23 -19.37 -24.34
C LEU A 376 -18.01 -20.34 -23.17
N ASN A 377 -18.60 -21.54 -23.30
CA ASN A 377 -18.35 -22.67 -22.40
C ASN A 377 -16.92 -23.24 -22.64
N GLY A 378 -15.91 -22.59 -22.08
CA GLY A 378 -14.53 -23.07 -22.03
C GLY A 378 -14.15 -23.50 -20.61
N GLN A 379 -13.98 -24.80 -20.37
CA GLN A 379 -13.45 -25.28 -19.09
C GLN A 379 -11.95 -24.98 -18.96
N LEU A 380 -11.61 -23.78 -18.50
CA LEU A 380 -10.29 -23.53 -17.90
C LEU A 380 -10.24 -24.20 -16.52
N LYS A 381 -9.91 -25.49 -16.51
CA LYS A 381 -9.38 -26.15 -15.31
C LYS A 381 -8.00 -25.57 -15.03
N SER A 382 -7.93 -24.59 -14.15
CA SER A 382 -6.66 -24.20 -13.53
C SER A 382 -6.22 -25.32 -12.58
N ASP A 383 -5.12 -26.00 -12.92
CA ASP A 383 -4.47 -26.96 -12.02
C ASP A 383 -3.99 -26.21 -10.78
N LEU A 384 -4.75 -26.31 -9.69
CA LEU A 384 -4.45 -25.66 -8.41
C LEU A 384 -3.27 -26.37 -7.72
N ARG A 385 -2.06 -26.12 -8.23
CA ARG A 385 -0.82 -26.68 -7.68
C ARG A 385 -0.57 -26.08 -6.30
N VAL A 386 -0.75 -26.90 -5.26
CA VAL A 386 -0.35 -26.59 -3.89
C VAL A 386 1.17 -26.45 -3.85
N ILE A 387 1.66 -25.22 -3.95
CA ILE A 387 3.09 -24.91 -3.84
C ILE A 387 3.46 -24.95 -2.36
N ARG A 388 4.22 -25.96 -1.94
CA ARG A 388 4.82 -25.96 -0.60
C ARG A 388 6.06 -25.08 -0.64
N LEU A 389 6.07 -24.06 0.21
CA LEU A 389 7.16 -23.11 0.37
C LEU A 389 7.66 -23.21 1.82
N ARG A 390 8.80 -22.58 2.13
CA ARG A 390 9.42 -22.54 3.46
C ARG A 390 10.07 -21.19 3.68
N ASP A 391 10.10 -20.77 4.94
CA ASP A 391 11.00 -19.77 5.54
C ASP A 391 11.05 -18.43 4.78
N TRP A 392 10.14 -17.51 5.13
CA TRP A 392 9.91 -16.22 4.46
C TRP A 392 10.25 -15.05 5.37
N VAL A 393 11.05 -14.09 4.89
CA VAL A 393 11.47 -12.94 5.70
C VAL A 393 11.43 -11.68 4.85
N ILE A 394 10.62 -10.69 5.26
CA ILE A 394 10.66 -9.32 4.72
C ILE A 394 11.23 -8.41 5.82
N SER A 395 12.49 -7.99 5.69
CA SER A 395 13.28 -7.37 6.77
C SER A 395 13.50 -5.89 6.59
N TYR A 396 12.98 -5.09 7.53
CA TYR A 396 13.24 -3.67 7.61
C TYR A 396 13.85 -3.28 8.97
N SER A 397 14.79 -2.31 9.00
CA SER A 397 15.49 -1.92 10.23
C SER A 397 16.02 -0.49 10.21
N ARG A 398 16.43 0.00 11.39
CA ARG A 398 17.12 1.28 11.58
C ARG A 398 18.58 1.04 12.00
N ASN A 399 19.54 1.44 11.16
CA ASN A 399 20.96 1.30 11.47
C ASN A 399 21.48 2.50 12.29
N THR A 400 21.46 2.41 13.62
CA THR A 400 21.84 3.52 14.51
C THR A 400 23.34 3.56 14.81
N THR A 401 24.17 3.76 13.78
CA THR A 401 25.63 3.98 13.93
C THR A 401 26.10 5.20 13.15
N ALA A 402 25.77 6.38 13.67
CA ALA A 402 26.50 7.61 13.40
C ALA A 402 27.02 8.15 14.74
N GLN A 403 28.17 7.68 15.19
CA GLN A 403 28.91 8.39 16.24
C GLN A 403 29.50 9.67 15.63
N PRO A 404 29.35 10.85 16.25
CA PRO A 404 30.14 12.00 15.85
C PRO A 404 31.62 11.72 16.13
N GLN A 405 32.49 12.01 15.17
CA GLN A 405 33.90 12.25 15.52
C GLN A 405 33.98 13.57 16.27
N GLU A 406 34.27 13.51 17.56
CA GLU A 406 34.78 14.67 18.28
C GLU A 406 36.16 15.04 17.72
N SER A 407 36.39 16.33 17.51
CA SER A 407 37.64 16.89 17.01
C SER A 407 38.26 17.80 18.07
N ASP A 408 39.41 17.39 18.59
CA ASP A 408 40.44 18.26 19.18
C ASP A 408 41.58 18.47 18.15
#